data_AF-A0A2G1X7J4-F1
#
_entry.id   AF-A0A2G1X7J4-F1
#
_cell.length_a   1.000
_cell.length_b   1.000
_cell.length_c   1.000
_cell.angle_alpha   90.00
_cell.angle_beta   90.00
_cell.angle_gamma   90.00
#
_symmetry.space_group_name_H-M   'P 1'
#
loop_
_entity.id
_entity.type
_entity.pdbx_description
1 polymer ?
#
loop_
_entity_poly.entity_id
_entity_poly.type
_entity_poly.pdbx_seq_one_letter_code
_entity_poly.pdbx_strand_id
1 'polypeptide(L)'
;MQAGSSSGVRSSYGAKLALSLIGVMGVSVSYGVIVYLRAEEAGAAGAAVRSGLVGMTLLTVIGLALIGVTIGSNTVISLRQLTAKAERMAEGDLDVRLDTGRTDEIGRLFRAFDEMRGSLRSEISDAKAAREEAEQARREADARAETVERKATEYESAMRALADGDLTQRVDSDADNEAMARVGVAFNEMADELEETVASVATV
;
A
#
# COMPACT_ATOMS: atom_id res chain seq x y z
N MET A 1 -38.88 -4.04 17.00
CA MET A 1 -39.16 -3.81 15.56
C MET A 1 -38.09 -2.89 15.01
N GLN A 2 -37.21 -3.40 14.16
CA GLN A 2 -36.13 -2.61 13.53
C GLN A 2 -36.70 -1.83 12.34
N ALA A 3 -36.48 -0.52 12.32
CA ALA A 3 -36.78 0.33 11.18
C ALA A 3 -35.74 0.07 10.08
N GLY A 4 -36.19 -0.47 8.95
CA GLY A 4 -35.35 -0.72 7.78
C GLY A 4 -34.85 0.58 7.15
N SER A 5 -33.53 0.67 7.00
CA SER A 5 -32.82 1.73 6.29
C SER A 5 -33.18 1.72 4.80
N SER A 6 -33.99 2.68 4.36
CA SER A 6 -34.39 2.87 2.95
C SER A 6 -33.64 4.01 2.26
N SER A 7 -32.46 4.41 2.75
CA SER A 7 -31.72 5.56 2.20
C SER A 7 -30.75 5.21 1.06
N GLY A 8 -30.41 3.94 0.83
CA GLY A 8 -29.35 3.53 -0.11
C GLY A 8 -29.71 3.62 -1.60
N VAL A 9 -31.00 3.62 -1.96
CA VAL A 9 -31.40 3.53 -3.38
C VAL A 9 -31.26 4.87 -4.12
N ARG A 10 -31.31 6.00 -3.40
CA ARG A 10 -31.40 7.34 -4.02
C ARG A 10 -30.07 7.86 -4.58
N SER A 11 -28.93 7.25 -4.25
CA SER A 11 -27.61 7.72 -4.71
C SER A 11 -26.88 6.78 -5.67
N SER A 12 -27.44 5.64 -6.06
CA SER A 12 -26.76 4.76 -7.02
C SER A 12 -26.82 5.32 -8.45
N TYR A 13 -25.74 5.15 -9.19
CA TYR A 13 -25.64 5.47 -10.62
C TYR A 13 -26.70 4.71 -11.42
N GLY A 14 -26.91 3.43 -11.10
CA GLY A 14 -27.94 2.60 -11.72
C GLY A 14 -29.35 3.17 -11.50
N ALA A 15 -29.66 3.67 -10.29
CA ALA A 15 -30.93 4.32 -10.03
C ALA A 15 -31.10 5.64 -10.79
N LYS A 16 -30.04 6.45 -10.91
CA LYS A 16 -30.07 7.68 -11.72
C LYS A 16 -30.30 7.38 -13.20
N LEU A 17 -29.63 6.36 -13.75
CA LEU A 17 -29.85 5.89 -15.11
C LEU A 17 -31.29 5.42 -15.31
N ALA A 18 -31.80 4.55 -14.43
CA ALA A 18 -33.17 4.05 -14.50
C ALA A 18 -34.21 5.18 -14.43
N LEU A 19 -34.04 6.14 -13.51
CA LEU A 19 -34.89 7.33 -13.40
C LEU A 19 -34.87 8.17 -14.67
N SER A 20 -33.70 8.35 -15.30
CA SER A 20 -33.59 9.10 -16.54
C SER A 20 -34.30 8.40 -17.71
N LEU A 21 -34.18 7.07 -17.81
CA LEU A 21 -34.87 6.27 -18.83
C LEU A 21 -36.39 6.27 -18.64
N ILE A 22 -36.86 6.16 -17.39
CA ILE A 22 -38.28 6.31 -17.04
C ILE A 22 -38.78 7.70 -17.42
N GLY A 23 -37.98 8.75 -17.19
CA GLY A 23 -38.28 10.11 -17.60
C GLY A 23 -38.47 10.24 -19.11
N VAL A 24 -37.52 9.74 -19.90
CA VAL A 24 -37.62 9.75 -21.37
C VAL A 24 -38.83 8.94 -21.85
N MET A 25 -39.05 7.75 -21.30
CA MET A 25 -40.20 6.93 -21.63
C MET A 25 -41.52 7.64 -21.30
N GLY A 26 -41.62 8.27 -20.13
CA GLY A 26 -42.79 9.02 -19.71
C GLY A 26 -43.10 10.20 -20.64
N VAL A 27 -42.08 10.96 -21.06
CA VAL A 27 -42.25 12.07 -22.02
C VAL A 27 -42.66 11.54 -23.40
N SER A 28 -42.02 10.48 -23.89
CA SER A 28 -42.36 9.88 -25.19
C SER A 28 -43.78 9.30 -25.21
N VAL A 29 -44.19 8.58 -24.16
CA VAL A 29 -45.55 8.03 -24.05
C VAL A 29 -46.57 9.15 -23.93
N SER A 30 -46.32 10.17 -23.10
CA SER A 30 -47.23 11.33 -22.96
C SER A 30 -47.43 12.05 -24.29
N TYR A 31 -46.35 12.25 -25.06
CA TYR A 31 -46.43 12.83 -26.40
C TYR A 31 -47.28 11.96 -27.34
N GLY A 32 -47.08 10.64 -27.33
CA GLY A 32 -47.88 9.70 -28.13
C GLY A 32 -49.37 9.72 -27.80
N VAL A 33 -49.73 9.77 -26.51
CA VAL A 33 -51.12 9.90 -26.05
C VAL A 33 -51.76 11.19 -26.56
N ILE A 34 -51.05 12.33 -26.48
CA ILE A 34 -51.55 13.62 -26.99
C ILE A 34 -51.82 13.55 -28.50
N VAL A 35 -50.91 12.94 -29.27
CA VAL A 35 -51.10 12.75 -30.71
C VAL A 35 -52.31 11.88 -31.01
N TYR A 36 -52.49 10.78 -30.26
CA TYR A 36 -53.62 9.86 -30.43
C TYR A 36 -54.96 10.55 -30.20
N LEU A 37 -55.12 11.24 -29.07
CA LEU A 37 -56.36 11.95 -28.73
C LEU A 37 -56.67 13.07 -29.75
N ARG A 38 -55.66 13.83 -30.17
CA ARG A 38 -55.80 14.87 -31.21
C ARG A 38 -56.22 14.29 -32.56
N ALA A 39 -55.71 13.11 -32.93
CA ALA A 39 -56.06 12.47 -34.18
C ALA A 39 -57.50 11.95 -34.18
N GLU A 40 -57.97 11.41 -33.04
CA GLU A 40 -59.32 10.93 -32.84
C GLU A 40 -60.35 12.07 -32.91
N GLU A 41 -60.13 13.16 -32.16
CA GLU A 41 -61.03 14.32 -32.13
C GLU A 41 -61.16 15.02 -33.49
N ALA A 42 -60.05 15.10 -34.24
CA ALA A 42 -60.01 15.81 -35.52
C ALA A 42 -60.39 14.96 -36.74
N GLY A 43 -60.69 13.66 -36.57
CA GLY A 43 -60.85 12.72 -37.69
C GLY A 43 -59.61 12.68 -38.60
N ALA A 44 -58.42 12.87 -38.03
CA ALA A 44 -57.22 13.18 -38.78
C ALA A 44 -56.75 11.98 -39.62
N ALA A 45 -56.45 12.22 -40.90
CA ALA A 45 -55.95 11.21 -41.82
C ALA A 45 -54.58 10.63 -41.36
N GLY A 46 -54.21 9.46 -41.89
CA GLY A 46 -52.98 8.74 -41.52
C GLY A 46 -51.66 9.53 -41.64
N ALA A 47 -51.64 10.67 -42.34
CA ALA A 47 -50.51 11.59 -42.38
C ALA A 47 -50.22 12.26 -41.03
N ALA A 48 -51.24 12.66 -40.26
CA ALA A 48 -51.07 13.29 -38.95
C ALA A 48 -50.49 12.28 -37.95
N VAL A 49 -51.04 11.06 -37.92
CA VAL A 49 -50.53 9.95 -37.10
C VAL A 49 -49.08 9.61 -37.48
N ARG A 50 -48.77 9.55 -38.78
CA ARG A 50 -47.39 9.31 -39.26
C ARG A 50 -46.41 10.37 -38.77
N SER A 51 -46.77 11.65 -38.88
CA SER A 51 -45.93 12.76 -38.38
C SER A 51 -45.71 12.70 -36.88
N GLY A 52 -46.73 12.31 -36.12
CA GLY A 52 -46.64 12.08 -34.68
C GLY A 52 -45.72 10.93 -34.31
N LEU A 53 -45.78 9.80 -35.02
CA LEU A 53 -44.85 8.67 -34.81
C LEU A 53 -43.39 9.06 -35.07
N VAL A 54 -43.14 9.85 -36.13
CA VAL A 54 -41.79 10.39 -36.40
C VAL A 54 -41.34 11.31 -35.27
N GLY A 55 -42.21 12.21 -34.80
CA GLY A 55 -41.94 13.09 -33.67
C GLY A 55 -41.61 12.33 -32.38
N MET A 56 -42.39 11.29 -32.05
CA MET A 56 -42.17 10.45 -30.86
C MET A 56 -40.82 9.71 -30.94
N THR A 57 -40.50 9.19 -32.13
CA THR A 57 -39.22 8.50 -32.38
C THR A 57 -38.06 9.47 -32.19
N LEU A 58 -38.13 10.66 -32.79
CA LEU A 58 -37.11 11.70 -32.64
C LEU A 58 -36.96 12.13 -31.17
N LEU A 59 -38.06 12.34 -30.46
CA LEU A 59 -38.04 12.72 -29.04
C LEU A 59 -37.32 11.65 -28.20
N THR A 60 -37.63 10.38 -28.46
CA THR A 60 -36.99 9.26 -27.75
C THR A 60 -35.49 9.20 -28.04
N VAL A 61 -35.09 9.33 -29.32
CA VAL A 61 -33.68 9.32 -29.72
C VAL A 61 -32.92 10.48 -29.08
N ILE A 62 -33.49 11.69 -29.09
CA ILE A 62 -32.89 12.88 -28.46
C ILE A 62 -32.77 12.68 -26.95
N GLY A 63 -33.82 12.17 -26.29
CA GLY A 63 -33.81 11.88 -24.86
C GLY A 63 -32.71 10.89 -24.47
N LEU A 64 -32.59 9.78 -25.22
CA LEU A 64 -31.54 8.79 -25.01
C LEU A 64 -30.14 9.36 -25.28
N ALA A 65 -29.97 10.18 -26.33
CA ALA A 65 -28.70 10.84 -26.62
C ALA A 65 -28.26 11.78 -25.49
N LEU A 66 -29.19 12.57 -24.93
CA LEU A 66 -28.93 13.46 -23.80
C LEU A 66 -28.51 12.68 -22.54
N ILE A 67 -29.18 11.56 -22.26
CA ILE A 67 -28.78 10.65 -21.16
C ILE A 67 -27.37 10.12 -21.41
N GLY A 68 -27.10 9.63 -22.63
CA GLY A 68 -25.80 9.08 -23.00
C GLY A 68 -24.66 10.09 -22.80
N VAL A 69 -24.86 11.34 -23.21
CA VAL A 69 -23.87 12.42 -23.02
C VAL A 69 -23.70 12.78 -21.54
N THR A 70 -24.79 13.07 -20.84
CA THR A 70 -24.72 13.57 -19.45
C THR A 70 -24.17 12.53 -18.49
N ILE A 71 -24.68 11.30 -18.57
CA ILE A 71 -24.31 10.23 -17.65
C ILE A 71 -23.01 9.56 -18.10
N GLY A 72 -22.85 9.31 -19.40
CA GLY A 72 -21.69 8.64 -19.96
C GLY A 72 -20.42 9.48 -19.85
N SER A 73 -20.45 10.75 -20.29
CA SER A 73 -19.26 11.60 -20.25
C SER A 73 -18.76 11.82 -18.82
N ASN A 74 -19.66 12.04 -17.86
CA ASN A 74 -19.26 12.24 -16.45
C ASN A 74 -18.59 10.99 -15.85
N THR A 75 -19.10 9.79 -16.16
CA THR A 75 -18.50 8.54 -15.70
C THR A 75 -17.14 8.29 -16.34
N VAL A 76 -17.03 8.45 -17.66
CA VAL A 76 -15.76 8.27 -18.38
C VAL A 76 -14.69 9.22 -17.86
N ILE A 77 -15.02 10.50 -17.65
CA ILE A 77 -14.08 11.49 -17.11
C ILE A 77 -13.62 11.08 -15.70
N SER A 78 -14.56 10.68 -14.83
CA SER A 78 -14.23 10.25 -13.45
C SER A 78 -13.31 9.03 -13.44
N LEU A 79 -13.57 8.04 -14.29
CA LEU A 79 -12.75 6.83 -14.38
C LEU A 79 -11.35 7.14 -14.93
N ARG A 80 -11.24 7.97 -15.97
CA ARG A 80 -9.93 8.39 -16.50
C ARG A 80 -9.10 9.14 -15.46
N GLN A 81 -9.74 10.00 -14.67
CA GLN A 81 -9.05 10.70 -13.57
C GLN A 81 -8.56 9.71 -12.50
N LEU A 82 -9.38 8.71 -12.14
CA LEU A 82 -8.97 7.69 -11.18
C LEU A 82 -7.82 6.85 -11.72
N THR A 83 -7.89 6.43 -12.99
CA THR A 83 -6.81 5.69 -13.66
C THR A 83 -5.51 6.49 -13.66
N ALA A 84 -5.55 7.77 -14.06
CA ALA A 84 -4.35 8.62 -14.07
C ALA A 84 -3.75 8.80 -12.67
N LYS A 85 -4.57 8.87 -11.62
CA LYS A 85 -4.09 8.92 -10.23
C LYS A 85 -3.49 7.58 -9.80
N ALA A 86 -4.08 6.45 -10.19
CA ALA A 86 -3.55 5.12 -9.90
C ALA A 86 -2.23 4.85 -10.63
N GLU A 87 -2.07 5.34 -11.87
CA GLU A 87 -0.81 5.27 -12.61
C GLU A 87 0.31 6.04 -11.88
N ARG A 88 0.02 7.25 -11.39
CA ARG A 88 0.97 8.00 -10.54
C ARG A 88 1.36 7.25 -9.26
N MET A 89 0.39 6.60 -8.61
CA MET A 89 0.67 5.76 -7.44
C MET A 89 1.59 4.58 -7.79
N ALA A 90 1.39 3.97 -8.96
CA ALA A 90 2.25 2.89 -9.46
C ALA A 90 3.68 3.38 -9.77
N GLU A 91 3.84 4.65 -10.15
CA GLU A 91 5.13 5.33 -10.30
C GLU A 91 5.78 5.73 -8.95
N GLY A 92 5.12 5.44 -7.82
CA GLY A 92 5.63 5.69 -6.47
C GLY A 92 5.15 7.00 -5.84
N ASP A 93 4.31 7.78 -6.52
CA ASP A 93 3.70 8.99 -5.97
C ASP A 93 2.46 8.65 -5.14
N LEU A 94 2.67 8.45 -3.84
CA LEU A 94 1.62 8.17 -2.85
C LEU A 94 1.08 9.41 -2.13
N ASP A 95 1.45 10.62 -2.57
CA ASP A 95 0.92 11.89 -2.04
C ASP A 95 -0.24 12.44 -2.89
N VAL A 96 -0.58 11.74 -3.99
CA VAL A 96 -1.75 12.04 -4.81
C VAL A 96 -3.05 11.92 -4.00
N ARG A 97 -3.85 12.99 -4.00
CA ARG A 97 -5.15 13.02 -3.32
C ARG A 97 -6.23 12.33 -4.13
N LEU A 98 -6.94 11.38 -3.52
CA LEU A 98 -8.06 10.64 -4.12
C LEU A 98 -9.42 11.16 -3.62
N ASP A 99 -9.57 12.49 -3.60
CA ASP A 99 -10.83 13.13 -3.22
C ASP A 99 -11.90 12.98 -4.30
N THR A 100 -13.15 12.78 -3.86
CA THR A 100 -14.32 12.76 -4.73
C THR A 100 -15.54 13.35 -4.04
N GLY A 101 -16.30 14.19 -4.75
CA GLY A 101 -17.62 14.63 -4.31
C GLY A 101 -18.73 13.61 -4.62
N ARG A 102 -18.41 12.49 -5.27
CA ARG A 102 -19.41 11.49 -5.67
C ARG A 102 -19.82 10.61 -4.48
N THR A 103 -21.13 10.41 -4.37
CA THR A 103 -21.78 9.58 -3.35
C THR A 103 -22.35 8.26 -3.92
N ASP A 104 -22.00 7.95 -5.17
CA ASP A 104 -22.43 6.74 -5.88
C ASP A 104 -21.33 5.65 -5.88
N GLU A 105 -21.52 4.61 -6.70
CA GLU A 105 -20.59 3.49 -6.89
C GLU A 105 -19.17 3.96 -7.26
N ILE A 106 -19.07 4.98 -8.11
CA ILE A 106 -17.78 5.54 -8.53
C ILE A 106 -17.14 6.27 -7.35
N GLY A 107 -17.94 6.96 -6.54
CA GLY A 107 -17.48 7.53 -5.29
C GLY A 107 -16.91 6.48 -4.32
N ARG A 108 -17.56 5.30 -4.23
CA ARG A 108 -17.04 4.17 -3.44
C ARG A 108 -15.71 3.66 -3.99
N LEU A 109 -15.55 3.59 -5.31
CA LEU A 109 -14.31 3.18 -5.94
C LEU A 109 -13.15 4.11 -5.58
N PHE A 110 -13.36 5.43 -5.64
CA PHE A 110 -12.34 6.42 -5.21
C PHE A 110 -11.92 6.22 -3.75
N ARG A 111 -12.86 5.98 -2.84
CA ARG A 111 -12.56 5.71 -1.41
C ARG A 111 -11.74 4.43 -1.21
N ALA A 112 -12.11 3.35 -1.91
CA ALA A 112 -11.36 2.09 -1.84
C ALA A 112 -9.92 2.26 -2.36
N PHE A 113 -9.70 3.05 -3.41
CA PHE A 113 -8.37 3.38 -3.89
C PHE A 113 -7.59 4.28 -2.90
N ASP A 114 -8.28 5.20 -2.20
CA ASP A 114 -7.67 6.05 -1.17
C ASP A 114 -7.17 5.21 0.03
N GLU A 115 -7.97 4.24 0.46
CA GLU A 115 -7.59 3.25 1.48
C GLU A 115 -6.38 2.42 1.02
N MET A 116 -6.38 1.94 -0.23
CA MET A 116 -5.26 1.20 -0.80
C MET A 116 -3.97 2.04 -0.84
N ARG A 117 -4.06 3.32 -1.23
CA ARG A 117 -2.92 4.26 -1.19
C ARG A 117 -2.38 4.39 0.24
N GLY A 118 -3.26 4.51 1.22
CA GLY A 118 -2.89 4.58 2.64
C GLY A 118 -2.15 3.33 3.11
N SER A 119 -2.66 2.15 2.76
CA SER A 119 -2.05 0.86 3.08
C SER A 119 -0.64 0.73 2.47
N LEU A 120 -0.50 1.03 1.18
CA LEU A 120 0.79 1.00 0.48
C LEU A 120 1.81 1.96 1.11
N ARG A 121 1.37 3.16 1.51
CA ARG A 121 2.24 4.13 2.18
C ARG A 121 2.74 3.59 3.53
N SER A 122 1.86 2.97 4.31
CA SER A 122 2.23 2.36 5.58
C SER A 122 3.22 1.23 5.38
N GLU A 123 2.93 0.28 4.49
CA GLU A 123 3.82 -0.86 4.23
C GLU A 123 5.20 -0.44 3.75
N ILE A 124 5.30 0.58 2.89
CA ILE A 124 6.59 1.12 2.45
C ILE A 124 7.35 1.76 3.62
N SER A 125 6.64 2.46 4.52
CA SER A 125 7.25 3.06 5.72
C SER A 125 7.77 1.98 6.65
N ASP A 126 6.98 0.94 6.90
CA ASP A 126 7.33 -0.18 7.78
C ASP A 126 8.50 -0.98 7.19
N ALA A 127 8.50 -1.23 5.87
CA ALA A 127 9.61 -1.89 5.19
C ALA A 127 10.91 -1.08 5.24
N LYS A 128 10.84 0.26 5.16
CA LYS A 128 12.01 1.13 5.33
C LYS A 128 12.55 1.05 6.75
N ALA A 129 11.69 1.15 7.76
CA ALA A 129 12.10 1.04 9.16
C ALA A 129 12.75 -0.32 9.46
N ALA A 130 12.14 -1.42 9.02
CA ALA A 130 12.69 -2.76 9.18
C ALA A 130 14.05 -2.92 8.49
N ARG A 131 14.24 -2.29 7.32
CA ARG A 131 15.53 -2.28 6.63
C ARG A 131 16.59 -1.50 7.40
N GLU A 132 16.25 -0.33 7.93
CA GLU A 132 17.16 0.50 8.73
C GLU A 132 17.60 -0.23 10.01
N GLU A 133 16.67 -0.90 10.69
CA GLU A 133 16.96 -1.75 11.86
C GLU A 133 17.89 -2.92 11.48
N ALA A 134 17.62 -3.61 10.37
CA ALA A 134 18.46 -4.70 9.90
C ALA A 134 19.87 -4.22 9.53
N GLU A 135 20.00 -3.06 8.90
CA GLU A 135 21.29 -2.44 8.59
C GLU A 135 22.05 -2.05 9.86
N GLN A 136 21.35 -1.55 10.89
CA GLN A 136 21.96 -1.26 12.18
C GLN A 136 22.45 -2.53 12.89
N ALA A 137 21.59 -3.55 13.00
CA ALA A 137 21.95 -4.81 13.62
C ALA A 137 23.16 -5.46 12.93
N ARG A 138 23.22 -5.37 11.59
CA ARG A 138 24.39 -5.82 10.83
C ARG A 138 25.65 -5.04 11.19
N ARG A 139 25.61 -3.71 11.26
CA ARG A 139 26.76 -2.89 11.66
C ARG A 139 27.26 -3.24 13.06
N GLU A 140 26.35 -3.48 14.00
CA GLU A 140 26.69 -3.90 15.35
C GLU A 140 27.33 -5.29 15.38
N ALA A 141 26.82 -6.23 14.58
CA ALA A 141 27.40 -7.57 14.45
C ALA A 141 28.81 -7.52 13.85
N ASP A 142 29.01 -6.74 12.78
CA ASP A 142 30.31 -6.57 12.12
C ASP A 142 31.32 -5.96 13.11
N ALA A 143 30.96 -4.91 13.85
CA ALA A 143 31.83 -4.29 14.86
C ALA A 143 32.21 -5.24 16.01
N ARG A 144 31.27 -6.10 16.43
CA ARG A 144 31.54 -7.16 17.42
C ARG A 144 32.49 -8.20 16.87
N ALA A 145 32.32 -8.62 15.61
CA ALA A 145 33.20 -9.58 14.95
C ALA A 145 34.62 -9.04 14.87
N GLU A 146 34.82 -7.79 14.43
CA GLU A 146 36.13 -7.13 14.39
C GLU A 146 36.80 -7.08 15.78
N THR A 147 36.01 -6.82 16.83
CA THR A 147 36.52 -6.81 18.21
C THR A 147 37.00 -8.18 18.64
N VAL A 148 36.26 -9.24 18.31
CA VAL A 148 36.65 -10.63 18.60
C VAL A 148 37.89 -11.03 17.83
N GLU A 149 37.97 -10.72 16.54
CA GLU A 149 39.16 -11.00 15.71
C GLU A 149 40.41 -10.31 16.27
N ARG A 150 40.29 -9.03 16.62
CA ARG A 150 41.39 -8.28 17.23
C ARG A 150 41.88 -8.92 18.53
N LYS A 151 40.97 -9.31 19.44
CA LYS A 151 41.33 -10.00 20.69
C LYS A 151 41.97 -11.36 20.42
N ALA A 152 41.48 -12.10 19.44
CA ALA A 152 42.08 -13.38 19.05
C ALA A 152 43.53 -13.23 18.56
N THR A 153 43.82 -12.21 17.74
CA THR A 153 45.20 -11.90 17.30
C THR A 153 46.10 -11.45 18.45
N GLU A 154 45.56 -10.71 19.42
CA GLU A 154 46.28 -10.32 20.64
C GLU A 154 46.69 -11.56 21.46
N TYR A 155 45.76 -12.49 21.67
CA TYR A 155 46.04 -13.72 22.39
C TYR A 155 47.00 -14.64 21.63
N GLU A 156 46.88 -14.72 20.30
CA GLU A 156 47.80 -15.48 19.46
C GLU A 156 49.24 -14.95 19.60
N SER A 157 49.40 -13.63 19.62
CA SER A 157 50.70 -12.99 19.85
C SER A 157 51.26 -13.33 21.23
N ALA A 158 50.41 -13.31 22.26
CA ALA A 158 50.81 -13.65 23.62
C ALA A 158 51.18 -15.13 23.78
N MET A 159 50.44 -16.03 23.13
CA MET A 159 50.78 -17.46 23.07
C MET A 159 52.14 -17.70 22.44
N ARG A 160 52.51 -16.95 21.40
CA ARG A 160 53.86 -17.04 20.83
C ARG A 160 54.92 -16.54 21.80
N ALA A 161 54.72 -15.40 22.44
CA ALA A 161 55.66 -14.86 23.42
C ALA A 161 55.88 -15.82 24.60
N LEU A 162 54.80 -16.42 25.11
CA LEU A 162 54.86 -17.44 26.16
C LEU A 162 55.66 -18.67 25.71
N ALA A 163 55.42 -19.14 24.48
CA ALA A 163 56.15 -20.27 23.91
C ALA A 163 57.65 -19.98 23.68
N ASP A 164 57.99 -18.72 23.39
CA ASP A 164 59.37 -18.24 23.27
C ASP A 164 60.05 -18.02 24.64
N GLY A 165 59.33 -18.25 25.74
CA GLY A 165 59.85 -18.22 27.10
C GLY A 165 59.59 -16.93 27.87
N ASP A 166 58.84 -15.98 27.30
CA ASP A 166 58.38 -14.79 28.04
C ASP A 166 57.13 -15.13 28.87
N LEU A 167 57.37 -15.65 30.07
CA LEU A 167 56.33 -15.99 31.03
C LEU A 167 55.75 -14.78 31.76
N THR A 168 56.24 -13.55 31.51
CA THR A 168 55.74 -12.35 32.19
C THR A 168 54.56 -11.70 31.47
N GLN A 169 54.30 -12.10 30.22
CA GLN A 169 53.19 -11.59 29.44
C GLN A 169 51.86 -12.11 30.00
N ARG A 170 50.87 -11.23 30.08
CA ARG A 170 49.48 -11.55 30.43
C ARG A 170 48.55 -10.95 29.38
N VAL A 171 47.43 -11.61 29.14
CA VAL A 171 46.38 -11.13 28.22
C VAL A 171 45.19 -10.58 28.98
N ASP A 172 44.48 -9.64 28.35
CA ASP A 172 43.24 -9.08 28.88
C ASP A 172 42.15 -10.15 28.94
N SER A 173 41.79 -10.58 30.16
CA SER A 173 40.75 -11.58 30.41
C SER A 173 39.34 -10.99 30.56
N ASP A 174 39.21 -9.66 30.54
CA ASP A 174 37.92 -8.97 30.55
C ASP A 174 37.45 -8.73 29.10
N ALA A 175 36.90 -9.79 28.49
CA ALA A 175 36.37 -9.73 27.14
C ALA A 175 34.85 -9.74 27.12
N ASP A 176 34.27 -8.84 26.31
CA ASP A 176 32.82 -8.79 26.00
C ASP A 176 32.27 -10.13 25.47
N ASN A 177 33.16 -10.98 24.95
CA ASN A 177 32.85 -12.35 24.58
C ASN A 177 33.30 -13.31 25.68
N GLU A 178 32.34 -13.95 26.36
CA GLU A 178 32.57 -14.90 27.45
C GLU A 178 33.52 -16.05 27.06
N ALA A 179 33.47 -16.53 25.81
CA ALA A 179 34.39 -17.55 25.34
C ALA A 179 35.84 -17.03 25.27
N MET A 180 36.04 -15.79 24.82
CA MET A 180 37.36 -15.17 24.83
C MET A 180 37.84 -14.86 26.24
N ALA A 181 36.97 -14.38 27.13
CA ALA A 181 37.31 -14.14 28.53
C ALA A 181 37.86 -15.41 29.20
N ARG A 182 37.18 -16.56 28.99
CA ARG A 182 37.65 -17.87 29.49
C ARG A 182 38.99 -18.28 28.90
N VAL A 183 39.23 -18.02 27.61
CA VAL A 183 40.54 -18.29 26.98
C VAL A 183 41.63 -17.42 27.60
N GLY A 184 41.34 -16.15 27.87
CA GLY A 184 42.30 -15.24 28.50
C GLY A 184 42.64 -15.63 29.94
N VAL A 185 41.65 -16.03 30.73
CA VAL A 185 41.88 -16.57 32.09
C VAL A 185 42.75 -17.82 32.03
N ALA A 186 42.38 -18.81 31.20
CA ALA A 186 43.14 -20.06 31.08
C ALA A 186 44.57 -19.84 30.58
N PHE A 187 44.79 -18.86 29.69
CA PHE A 187 46.11 -18.48 29.26
C PHE A 187 46.96 -17.92 30.41
N ASN A 188 46.40 -16.98 31.20
CA ASN A 188 47.11 -16.38 32.32
C ASN A 188 47.43 -17.40 33.41
N GLU A 189 46.50 -18.31 33.72
CA GLU A 189 46.73 -19.42 34.67
C GLU A 189 47.86 -20.34 34.20
N MET A 190 47.89 -20.69 32.90
CA MET A 190 48.98 -21.50 32.34
C MET A 190 50.33 -20.79 32.42
N ALA A 191 50.36 -19.48 32.17
CA ALA A 191 51.58 -18.69 32.30
C ALA A 191 52.10 -18.67 33.75
N ASP A 192 51.20 -18.48 34.72
CA ASP A 192 51.53 -18.50 36.15
C ASP A 192 52.11 -19.85 36.59
N GLU A 193 51.50 -20.97 36.19
CA GLU A 193 51.97 -22.34 36.51
C GLU A 193 53.36 -22.63 35.92
N LEU A 194 53.61 -22.19 34.69
CA LEU A 194 54.91 -22.34 34.04
C LEU A 194 55.99 -21.48 34.72
N GLU A 195 55.66 -20.25 35.11
CA GLU A 195 56.57 -19.34 35.83
C GLU A 195 57.00 -19.94 37.17
N GLU A 196 56.04 -20.49 37.94
CA GLU A 196 56.31 -21.18 39.19
C GLU A 196 57.22 -22.40 38.99
N THR A 197 56.94 -23.20 37.96
CA THR A 197 57.74 -24.39 37.63
C THR A 197 59.20 -24.01 37.31
N VAL A 198 59.42 -22.99 36.46
CA VAL A 198 60.76 -22.51 36.11
C VAL A 198 61.48 -21.93 37.34
N ALA A 199 60.78 -21.15 38.17
CA ALA A 199 61.34 -20.61 39.41
C ALA A 199 61.78 -21.72 40.37
N SER A 200 60.99 -22.79 40.52
CA SER A 200 61.31 -23.93 41.37
C SER A 200 62.60 -24.65 40.95
N VAL A 201 62.81 -24.82 39.64
CA VAL A 201 64.01 -25.47 39.08
C VAL A 201 65.24 -24.57 39.23
N ALA A 202 65.10 -23.26 39.12
CA ALA A 202 66.21 -22.32 39.27
C ALA A 202 66.73 -22.16 40.71
N THR A 203 65.92 -22.52 41.71
CA THR A 203 66.29 -22.50 43.13
C THR A 203 67.00 -23.77 43.65
N VAL A 204 67.16 -24.80 42.82
CA VAL A 204 67.89 -26.05 43.11
C VAL A 204 69.31 -25.99 42.56
#